data_AF-A0A094D7J2-F1
#
_entry.id   AF-A0A094D7J2-F1
#
_cell.length_a   1.000
_cell.length_b   1.000
_cell.length_c   1.000
_cell.angle_alpha   90.00
_cell.angle_beta   90.00
_cell.angle_gamma   90.00
#
_symmetry.space_group_name_H-M   'P 1'
#
loop_
_entity.id
_entity.type
_entity.pdbx_description
1 polymer ?
#
loop_
_entity_poly.entity_id
_entity_poly.type
_entity_poly.pdbx_seq_one_letter_code
_entity_poly.pdbx_strand_id
1 'polypeptide(L)'
;MVTVEFVNHEGEKRQRIWRLMVSGIPGKIQSAVANKIFVLYSYNQNFCIWEFGTLLCWCIYAFVYEYFIFARENPDWYPAGLFLGCSSLGTPCGHGILAADPSAATELTDILRRLEKCGTAVEHGALHTEHRFSVLPSILYRYPQTSNYPSSNLETTPPLPSFRPIPSYQPAMFTPAPEPLHVLIVGAGIGGLAAAIALRRAGHIVHIFERSGLNNEIGAAIHVAPNASRGLLALGLDPVAARFVNAKKSWRAESATLKVFHEADEGYVAEKFGAPWWWCHRVDLHEALKALALGKEGQGTPAIVHLKHEVIEYTAHSGAVRFAGGAIAKADLVIAADGVHSKAVETVIGYPNPALPTEKYNFCYRFLIPTAEIAADPETASWTEGDDGRIKVIVTEGRRLVWYPCRNNEQHNFVAIFSSDDEIKNVEDYRTPLELSALLETYKGFHPSVLAVLKKARDIKQWPLLFRAPLPTWYQDKLVLLGDAAHPMLPHQGQGGGQAIEDGIALGMLLIGATTETLPSRLALYEKLRLNRASAIQHFSNAGQDEPEKIREAASKYMDADKVPKNPEEFFEFNFGYDVIHDAKLALQKEVPGWEVPKGFFESEPGRGTYP
;
A
#
# COMPACT_ATOMS: atom_id res chain seq x y z
N MET A 1 0.82 40.60 23.48
CA MET A 1 2.05 41.25 22.95
C MET A 1 3.17 40.25 23.06
N VAL A 2 4.05 40.20 22.07
CA VAL A 2 5.24 39.32 22.05
C VAL A 2 6.47 40.20 22.06
N THR A 3 7.39 39.96 23.00
CA THR A 3 8.66 40.70 23.08
C THR A 3 9.80 39.70 22.98
N VAL A 4 10.79 40.00 22.14
CA VAL A 4 12.00 39.19 21.98
C VAL A 4 13.21 40.08 22.24
N GLU A 5 14.10 39.60 23.11
CA GLU A 5 15.37 40.26 23.44
C GLU A 5 16.53 39.53 22.77
N PHE A 6 17.33 40.27 22.02
CA PHE A 6 18.52 39.80 21.32
C PHE A 6 19.76 40.35 22.00
N VAL A 7 20.81 39.54 22.05
CA VAL A 7 22.08 39.93 22.66
C VAL A 7 23.22 39.57 21.70
N ASN A 8 24.25 40.43 21.63
CA ASN A 8 25.46 40.17 20.86
C ASN A 8 26.59 39.64 21.75
N HIS A 9 27.70 39.27 21.13
CA HIS A 9 28.89 38.74 21.81
C HIS A 9 29.56 39.72 22.79
N GLU A 10 29.28 41.03 22.69
CA GLU A 10 29.77 42.07 23.61
C GLU A 10 28.79 42.34 24.78
N GLY A 11 27.65 41.62 24.81
CA GLY A 11 26.64 41.74 25.87
C GLY A 11 25.63 42.87 25.66
N GLU A 12 25.65 43.56 24.52
CA GLU A 12 24.67 44.60 24.19
C GLU A 12 23.31 43.98 23.86
N LYS A 13 22.24 44.62 24.35
CA LYS A 13 20.89 44.08 24.26
C LYS A 13 19.97 44.93 23.38
N ARG A 14 19.16 44.27 22.55
CA ARG A 14 18.11 44.92 21.74
C ARG A 14 16.79 44.19 21.89
N GLN A 15 15.72 44.95 22.13
CA GLN A 15 14.37 44.40 22.22
C GLN A 15 13.54 44.78 21.00
N ARG A 16 12.77 43.82 20.48
CA ARG A 16 11.66 44.10 19.57
C ARG A 16 10.35 43.62 20.18
N ILE A 17 9.32 44.45 20.02
CA ILE A 17 7.99 44.22 20.57
C ILE A 17 6.98 44.20 19.44
N TRP A 18 6.15 43.17 19.40
CA TRP A 18 5.06 43.01 18.45
C TRP A 18 3.70 42.95 19.16
N ARG A 19 2.72 43.68 18.63
CA ARG A 19 1.32 43.62 19.06
C ARG A 19 0.53 42.73 18.11
N LEU A 20 -0.02 41.63 18.61
CA LEU A 20 -1.12 40.92 17.96
C LEU A 20 -2.45 41.58 18.36
N MET A 21 -3.33 41.84 17.40
CA MET A 21 -4.70 42.31 17.60
C MET A 21 -5.71 41.27 17.12
N VAL A 22 -6.83 41.13 17.83
CA VAL A 22 -7.94 40.20 17.54
C VAL A 22 -9.25 41.01 17.54
N SER A 23 -10.14 40.84 16.55
CA SER A 23 -11.44 41.53 16.51
C SER A 23 -12.60 40.67 15.99
N GLY A 24 -13.78 40.75 16.64
CA GLY A 24 -15.01 40.03 16.28
C GLY A 24 -16.09 39.89 17.38
N ILE A 25 -16.17 40.80 18.36
CA ILE A 25 -17.23 40.80 19.39
C ILE A 25 -18.42 41.65 18.87
N PRO A 26 -19.70 41.24 19.05
CA PRO A 26 -20.87 41.99 18.57
C PRO A 26 -20.94 43.46 19.01
N GLY A 27 -21.50 44.29 18.13
CA GLY A 27 -21.52 45.76 18.14
C GLY A 27 -22.26 46.47 19.28
N LYS A 28 -21.77 46.32 20.51
CA LYS A 28 -21.74 47.42 21.49
C LYS A 28 -20.36 48.08 21.63
N ILE A 29 -19.38 47.65 20.83
CA ILE A 29 -18.02 48.21 20.82
C ILE A 29 -17.59 48.43 19.36
N GLN A 30 -18.32 49.30 18.66
CA GLN A 30 -18.08 49.64 17.24
C GLN A 30 -17.75 51.13 17.03
N SER A 31 -17.31 51.83 18.08
CA SER A 31 -16.80 53.21 17.97
C SER A 31 -15.28 53.25 18.11
N ALA A 32 -14.57 52.71 17.13
CA ALA A 32 -13.24 53.18 16.75
C ALA A 32 -12.84 52.57 15.39
N VAL A 33 -13.18 53.31 14.32
CA VAL A 33 -12.34 53.51 13.12
C VAL A 33 -11.79 52.21 12.48
N ALA A 34 -12.52 51.57 11.57
CA ALA A 34 -12.61 51.92 10.14
C ALA A 34 -11.24 52.04 9.44
N ASN A 35 -10.73 50.96 8.84
CA ASN A 35 -10.93 50.70 7.40
C ASN A 35 -10.06 49.54 6.89
N LYS A 36 -10.77 48.51 6.38
CA LYS A 36 -10.37 47.45 5.44
C LYS A 36 -9.46 46.33 5.97
N ILE A 37 -9.73 45.09 5.56
CA ILE A 37 -10.66 44.05 6.06
C ILE A 37 -10.21 42.79 5.32
N PHE A 38 -9.88 41.70 6.03
CA PHE A 38 -10.13 40.32 5.58
C PHE A 38 -10.35 39.44 6.85
N VAL A 39 -11.37 38.56 6.83
CA VAL A 39 -12.07 37.97 8.00
C VAL A 39 -12.22 36.44 7.83
N LEU A 40 -12.14 35.67 8.93
CA LEU A 40 -12.52 34.24 9.03
C LEU A 40 -13.51 34.02 10.19
N TYR A 41 -14.50 33.13 10.01
CA TYR A 41 -15.62 32.86 10.94
C TYR A 41 -15.49 31.50 11.68
N SER A 42 -16.05 31.39 12.89
CA SER A 42 -16.27 30.12 13.62
C SER A 42 -17.60 30.14 14.38
N TYR A 43 -18.34 29.03 14.36
CA TYR A 43 -19.62 28.81 15.08
C TYR A 43 -19.47 27.65 16.08
N ASN A 44 -19.05 27.93 17.32
CA ASN A 44 -19.58 27.25 18.50
C ASN A 44 -19.12 27.94 19.79
N GLN A 45 -20.02 28.08 20.77
CA GLN A 45 -19.73 28.64 22.09
C GLN A 45 -19.32 27.52 23.05
N ASN A 46 -18.00 27.33 23.25
CA ASN A 46 -17.38 26.79 24.47
C ASN A 46 -15.85 26.86 24.31
N PHE A 47 -15.22 27.85 24.97
CA PHE A 47 -13.76 28.03 25.02
C PHE A 47 -13.12 26.82 25.70
N CYS A 48 -12.25 26.09 25.00
CA CYS A 48 -11.62 24.86 25.49
C CYS A 48 -10.11 24.88 25.25
N ILE A 49 -9.36 24.15 26.08
CA ILE A 49 -7.88 24.06 26.18
C ILE A 49 -7.13 23.95 24.83
N TRP A 50 -7.79 23.49 23.77
CA TRP A 50 -7.28 23.42 22.40
C TRP A 50 -6.92 24.78 21.79
N GLU A 51 -7.62 25.87 22.15
CA GLU A 51 -7.39 27.20 21.57
C GLU A 51 -6.07 27.84 22.05
N PHE A 52 -5.58 27.44 23.22
CA PHE A 52 -4.27 27.88 23.75
C PHE A 52 -3.10 27.25 22.99
N GLY A 53 -3.26 25.99 22.54
CA GLY A 53 -2.26 25.30 21.73
C GLY A 53 -2.07 25.95 20.36
N THR A 54 -3.17 26.36 19.73
CA THR A 54 -3.12 27.05 18.43
C THR A 54 -2.42 28.40 18.54
N LEU A 55 -2.67 29.17 19.60
CA LEU A 55 -2.00 30.45 19.82
C LEU A 55 -0.48 30.28 20.05
N LEU A 56 -0.09 29.25 20.81
CA LEU A 56 1.32 28.92 21.05
C LEU A 56 2.04 28.50 19.77
N CYS A 57 1.41 27.67 18.93
CA CYS A 57 1.95 27.26 17.63
C CYS A 57 2.19 28.45 16.70
N TRP A 58 1.24 29.39 16.63
CA TRP A 58 1.41 30.61 15.82
C TRP A 58 2.50 31.53 16.37
N CYS A 59 2.65 31.64 17.69
CA CYS A 59 3.74 32.40 18.31
C CYS A 59 5.13 31.79 18.05
N ILE A 60 5.24 30.45 18.09
CA ILE A 60 6.49 29.74 17.77
C ILE A 60 6.82 29.91 16.28
N TYR A 61 5.82 29.83 15.41
CA TYR A 61 6.02 30.02 13.98
C TYR A 61 6.51 31.44 13.64
N ALA A 62 5.92 32.47 14.27
CA ALA A 62 6.37 33.85 14.13
C ALA A 62 7.79 34.07 14.66
N PHE A 63 8.16 33.42 15.78
CA PHE A 63 9.52 33.48 16.33
C PHE A 63 10.56 32.86 15.38
N VAL A 64 10.27 31.67 14.83
CA VAL A 64 11.18 30.98 13.91
C VAL A 64 11.36 31.79 12.62
N TYR A 65 10.27 32.34 12.07
CA TYR A 65 10.32 33.16 10.87
C TYR A 65 11.17 34.44 11.04
N GLU A 66 10.98 35.16 12.15
CA GLU A 66 11.76 36.37 12.45
C GLU A 66 13.22 36.05 12.80
N TYR A 67 13.51 34.92 13.47
CA TYR A 67 14.88 34.47 13.69
C TYR A 67 15.63 34.29 12.36
N PHE A 68 14.99 33.66 11.37
CA PHE A 68 15.61 33.46 10.06
C PHE A 68 15.82 34.77 9.29
N ILE A 69 14.89 35.73 9.38
CA ILE A 69 15.06 37.05 8.76
C ILE A 69 16.18 37.83 9.44
N PHE A 70 16.18 37.88 10.77
CA PHE A 70 17.16 38.64 11.53
C PHE A 70 18.56 38.04 11.47
N ALA A 71 18.71 36.71 11.58
CA ALA A 71 19.99 36.01 11.43
C ALA A 71 20.58 36.16 10.03
N ARG A 72 19.73 36.28 9.00
CA ARG A 72 20.17 36.58 7.63
C ARG A 72 20.76 37.98 7.49
N GLU A 73 20.27 38.93 8.29
CA GLU A 73 20.67 40.34 8.21
C GLU A 73 21.76 40.71 9.24
N ASN A 74 21.90 39.96 10.34
CA ASN A 74 22.78 40.26 11.46
C ASN A 74 23.38 38.95 12.05
N PRO A 75 24.39 38.36 11.39
CA PRO A 75 24.90 37.03 11.74
C PRO A 75 25.57 36.93 13.13
N ASP A 76 25.97 38.04 13.74
CA ASP A 76 26.66 38.07 15.04
C ASP A 76 25.72 38.21 16.25
N TRP A 77 24.40 38.15 16.03
CA TRP A 77 23.38 38.38 17.06
C TRP A 77 22.48 37.15 17.24
N TYR A 78 22.17 36.80 18.49
CA TYR A 78 21.38 35.61 18.82
C TYR A 78 20.27 35.92 19.85
N PRO A 79 19.13 35.19 19.81
CA PRO A 79 18.01 35.42 20.71
C PRO A 79 18.36 34.94 22.13
N ALA A 80 18.20 35.81 23.12
CA ALA A 80 18.50 35.50 24.52
C ALA A 80 17.26 35.15 25.34
N GLY A 81 16.06 35.50 24.87
CA GLY A 81 14.81 35.11 25.53
C GLY A 81 13.54 35.58 24.81
N LEU A 82 12.47 34.82 25.00
CA LEU A 82 11.12 35.09 24.49
C LEU A 82 10.17 35.40 25.66
N PHE A 83 9.53 36.57 25.62
CA PHE A 83 8.55 36.99 26.63
C PHE A 83 7.15 37.14 26.02
N LEU A 84 6.21 36.39 26.56
CA LEU A 84 4.80 36.40 26.16
C LEU A 84 3.97 37.12 27.22
N GLY A 85 3.34 38.25 26.85
CA GLY A 85 2.49 39.03 27.75
C GLY A 85 1.05 39.11 27.23
N CYS A 86 0.07 38.72 28.05
CA CYS A 86 -1.36 38.91 27.78
C CYS A 86 -1.89 40.09 28.60
N SER A 87 -2.42 41.13 27.93
CA SER A 87 -2.96 42.32 28.59
C SER A 87 -4.48 42.34 28.51
N SER A 88 -5.15 41.49 29.28
CA SER A 88 -6.60 41.60 29.53
C SER A 88 -6.98 41.58 31.02
N LEU A 89 -6.04 41.32 31.94
CA LEU A 89 -6.31 41.18 33.37
C LEU A 89 -5.23 41.80 34.27
N GLY A 90 -4.83 43.06 34.01
CA GLY A 90 -4.15 43.93 34.99
C GLY A 90 -2.90 43.41 35.74
N THR A 91 -2.32 42.27 35.36
CA THR A 91 -1.23 41.62 36.07
C THR A 91 -0.36 40.86 35.05
N PRO A 92 0.96 41.06 35.02
CA PRO A 92 1.82 40.31 34.12
C PRO A 92 2.00 38.87 34.63
N CYS A 93 1.44 37.89 33.93
CA CYS A 93 1.77 36.48 34.12
C CYS A 93 3.04 36.15 33.33
N GLY A 94 4.20 36.31 33.97
CA GLY A 94 5.49 35.92 33.40
C GLY A 94 5.64 34.40 33.39
N HIS A 95 5.62 33.79 32.22
CA HIS A 95 6.20 32.47 31.99
C HIS A 95 7.33 32.65 30.96
N GLY A 96 8.57 32.65 31.45
CA GLY A 96 9.75 32.61 30.60
C GLY A 96 10.04 31.16 30.23
N ILE A 97 10.26 30.87 28.94
CA ILE A 97 10.70 29.56 28.47
C ILE A 97 11.90 29.74 27.52
N LEU A 98 12.97 29.03 27.89
CA LEU A 98 14.17 28.60 27.16
C LEU A 98 15.16 29.66 26.65
N ALA A 99 16.31 29.70 27.33
CA ALA A 99 17.58 30.16 26.78
C ALA A 99 18.16 29.09 25.85
N ALA A 100 18.56 29.47 24.64
CA ALA A 100 19.25 28.57 23.72
C ALA A 100 20.76 28.69 23.92
N ASP A 101 21.39 27.59 24.31
CA ASP A 101 22.84 27.39 24.19
C ASP A 101 23.20 27.35 22.69
N PRO A 102 24.29 28.02 22.24
CA PRO A 102 24.73 28.01 20.84
C PRO A 102 24.98 26.60 20.24
N SER A 103 25.05 25.56 21.06
CA SER A 103 25.20 24.16 20.61
C SER A 103 23.88 23.44 20.26
N ALA A 104 22.70 24.07 20.44
CA ALA A 104 21.38 23.42 20.36
C ALA A 104 20.60 23.61 19.05
N ALA A 105 21.26 23.77 17.90
CA ALA A 105 20.57 23.87 16.59
C ALA A 105 19.77 22.59 16.22
N THR A 106 20.09 21.45 16.85
CA THR A 106 19.46 20.15 16.59
C THR A 106 18.07 20.02 17.23
N GLU A 107 17.81 20.67 18.37
CA GLU A 107 16.52 20.56 19.09
C GLU A 107 15.40 21.35 18.41
N LEU A 108 15.72 22.47 17.75
CA LEU A 108 14.71 23.29 17.06
C LEU A 108 14.07 22.55 15.87
N THR A 109 14.85 21.70 15.19
CA THR A 109 14.38 20.90 14.04
C THR A 109 13.40 19.82 14.46
N ASP A 110 13.59 19.23 15.64
CA ASP A 110 12.67 18.22 16.19
C ASP A 110 11.40 18.84 16.77
N ILE A 111 11.48 20.07 17.30
CA ILE A 111 10.30 20.85 17.68
C ILE A 111 9.48 21.22 16.42
N LEU A 112 10.14 21.63 15.32
CA LEU A 112 9.48 21.92 14.04
C LEU A 112 8.80 20.69 13.42
N ARG A 113 9.42 19.50 13.46
CA ARG A 113 8.78 18.23 13.03
C ARG A 113 7.57 17.85 13.88
N ARG A 114 7.61 18.12 15.19
CA ARG A 114 6.48 17.85 16.08
C ARG A 114 5.32 18.83 15.84
N LEU A 115 5.62 20.09 15.51
CA LEU A 115 4.61 21.10 15.17
C LEU A 115 4.00 20.90 13.78
N GLU A 116 4.75 20.43 12.76
CA GLU A 116 4.19 20.01 11.46
C GLU A 116 3.19 18.84 11.60
N LYS A 117 3.42 17.93 12.55
CA LYS A 117 2.47 16.86 12.89
C LYS A 117 1.22 17.35 13.63
N CYS A 118 1.29 18.50 14.32
CA CYS A 118 0.11 19.09 14.97
C CYS A 118 -0.70 20.01 14.01
N GLY A 119 -0.06 20.62 13.01
CA GLY A 119 -0.72 21.44 11.99
C GLY A 119 -1.56 20.67 10.97
N THR A 120 -1.39 19.35 10.88
CA THR A 120 -2.10 18.46 9.94
C THR A 120 -3.40 17.87 10.50
N ALA A 121 -3.83 18.27 11.71
CA ALA A 121 -5.08 17.81 12.33
C ALA A 121 -6.29 18.76 12.13
N VAL A 122 -6.17 19.80 11.29
CA VAL A 122 -7.26 20.76 11.00
C VAL A 122 -7.49 20.92 9.50
N GLU A 123 -7.71 19.82 8.79
CA GLU A 123 -8.32 19.86 7.45
C GLU A 123 -9.25 18.66 7.26
N HIS A 124 -10.39 18.65 7.96
CA HIS A 124 -11.56 17.85 7.58
C HIS A 124 -12.82 18.70 7.79
N GLY A 125 -13.34 19.27 6.69
CA GLY A 125 -14.60 20.00 6.67
C GLY A 125 -14.79 20.78 5.37
N ALA A 126 -15.57 20.22 4.44
CA ALA A 126 -15.71 20.62 3.05
C ALA A 126 -16.12 22.10 2.79
N LEU A 127 -15.49 22.73 1.78
CA LEU A 127 -16.16 23.43 0.66
C LEU A 127 -15.12 23.93 -0.35
N HIS A 128 -15.41 23.73 -1.63
CA HIS A 128 -14.60 24.07 -2.82
C HIS A 128 -14.13 25.53 -2.88
N THR A 129 -12.87 25.77 -3.27
CA THR A 129 -12.46 26.63 -4.42
C THR A 129 -10.93 26.65 -4.61
N GLU A 130 -10.48 26.69 -5.87
CA GLU A 130 -9.08 26.60 -6.34
C GLU A 130 -8.23 27.84 -5.96
N HIS A 131 -6.94 27.66 -5.64
CA HIS A 131 -5.88 28.61 -6.02
C HIS A 131 -4.52 27.90 -6.22
N ARG A 132 -3.88 28.16 -7.38
CA ARG A 132 -2.50 27.76 -7.72
C ARG A 132 -1.50 28.78 -7.17
N PHE A 133 -0.34 28.34 -6.70
CA PHE A 133 0.91 29.12 -6.80
C PHE A 133 2.12 28.21 -7.06
N SER A 134 2.97 28.64 -7.99
CA SER A 134 4.16 27.96 -8.50
C SER A 134 5.39 28.83 -8.26
N VAL A 135 6.50 28.27 -7.75
CA VAL A 135 7.85 28.83 -7.92
C VAL A 135 8.90 27.71 -7.98
N LEU A 136 9.62 27.65 -9.10
CA LEU A 136 10.96 27.08 -9.32
C LEU A 136 11.88 28.28 -9.72
N PRO A 137 13.24 28.24 -9.81
CA PRO A 137 14.15 27.07 -9.79
C PRO A 137 15.51 27.23 -9.02
N SER A 138 16.16 26.07 -8.76
CA SER A 138 17.61 25.73 -8.73
C SER A 138 18.71 26.72 -8.31
N ILE A 139 19.57 26.34 -7.35
CA ILE A 139 21.01 26.69 -7.28
C ILE A 139 21.85 25.52 -6.71
N LEU A 140 22.84 25.06 -7.48
CA LEU A 140 23.97 24.19 -7.13
C LEU A 140 25.05 24.99 -6.39
N TYR A 141 25.70 24.45 -5.34
CA TYR A 141 27.06 24.90 -4.97
C TYR A 141 27.99 23.76 -4.52
N ARG A 142 29.20 23.82 -5.11
CA ARG A 142 30.41 23.06 -4.80
C ARG A 142 31.04 23.55 -3.49
N TYR A 143 31.69 22.65 -2.75
CA TYR A 143 32.66 23.00 -1.70
C TYR A 143 34.07 23.21 -2.29
N PRO A 144 34.78 24.27 -1.86
CA PRO A 144 36.24 24.25 -1.77
C PRO A 144 36.72 24.34 -0.31
N GLN A 145 37.91 23.75 -0.10
CA GLN A 145 38.61 23.54 1.16
C GLN A 145 39.21 24.81 1.81
N THR A 146 39.88 24.56 2.95
CA THR A 146 40.83 25.35 3.79
C THR A 146 40.19 25.85 5.10
N SER A 147 40.81 25.80 6.28
CA SER A 147 42.25 25.79 6.62
C SER A 147 42.54 25.28 8.06
N ASN A 148 43.76 24.74 8.21
CA ASN A 148 44.68 24.62 9.35
C ASN A 148 44.45 25.48 10.61
N TYR A 149 44.71 24.91 11.81
CA TYR A 149 45.67 25.39 12.84
C TYR A 149 45.81 24.38 14.04
N PRO A 150 46.81 24.50 14.95
CA PRO A 150 47.96 23.60 15.03
C PRO A 150 48.03 22.73 16.30
N SER A 151 49.04 21.85 16.30
CA SER A 151 49.47 20.91 17.33
C SER A 151 50.09 21.55 18.59
N SER A 152 49.88 20.92 19.75
CA SER A 152 50.96 20.61 20.72
C SER A 152 50.54 19.51 21.71
N ASN A 153 51.52 18.68 22.06
CA ASN A 153 51.44 17.37 22.72
C ASN A 153 51.37 17.46 24.25
N LEU A 154 50.84 16.40 24.90
CA LEU A 154 51.52 15.70 26.01
C LEU A 154 50.82 14.37 26.38
N GLU A 155 51.46 13.28 25.94
CA GLU A 155 51.80 12.02 26.63
C GLU A 155 50.77 11.10 27.35
N THR A 156 50.69 9.88 26.77
CA THR A 156 50.78 8.54 27.39
C THR A 156 49.56 7.88 28.05
N THR A 157 48.94 6.96 27.32
CA THR A 157 48.19 5.79 27.83
C THR A 157 48.46 4.55 26.94
N PRO A 158 48.48 3.31 27.51
CA PRO A 158 49.01 2.09 26.87
C PRO A 158 48.15 1.58 25.68
N PRO A 159 48.71 0.72 24.79
CA PRO A 159 48.10 0.43 23.50
C PRO A 159 46.88 -0.48 23.62
N LEU A 160 45.78 -0.06 23.00
CA LEU A 160 44.63 -0.91 22.69
C LEU A 160 45.03 -1.94 21.62
N PRO A 161 44.49 -3.18 21.65
CA PRO A 161 44.81 -4.21 20.69
C PRO A 161 44.46 -3.76 19.26
N SER A 162 45.36 -4.05 18.32
CA SER A 162 45.25 -3.65 16.91
C SER A 162 43.94 -4.13 16.29
N PHE A 163 42.99 -3.22 16.09
CA PHE A 163 41.89 -3.44 15.17
C PHE A 163 42.48 -3.54 13.76
N ARG A 164 42.40 -4.74 13.17
CA ARG A 164 42.59 -4.89 11.72
C ARG A 164 41.56 -3.99 11.04
N PRO A 165 41.95 -3.14 10.08
CA PRO A 165 40.97 -2.41 9.30
C PRO A 165 40.02 -3.41 8.65
N ILE A 166 38.74 -3.29 8.99
CA ILE A 166 37.66 -3.93 8.25
C ILE A 166 37.86 -3.49 6.79
N PRO A 167 37.93 -4.42 5.82
CA PRO A 167 38.06 -4.04 4.41
C PRO A 167 36.95 -3.04 4.11
N SER A 168 37.32 -1.87 3.60
CA SER A 168 36.37 -0.90 3.08
C SER A 168 35.47 -1.63 2.09
N TYR A 169 34.20 -1.83 2.47
CA TYR A 169 33.17 -2.34 1.58
C TYR A 169 33.06 -1.35 0.42
N GLN A 170 33.69 -1.68 -0.70
CA GLN A 170 33.31 -1.10 -1.97
C GLN A 170 31.99 -1.78 -2.34
N PRO A 171 30.88 -1.05 -2.53
CA PRO A 171 29.70 -1.66 -3.12
C PRO A 171 30.14 -2.21 -4.48
N ALA A 172 30.06 -3.53 -4.63
CA ALA A 172 30.22 -4.16 -5.93
C ALA A 172 29.18 -3.51 -6.84
N MET A 173 29.65 -2.69 -7.78
CA MET A 173 28.79 -1.95 -8.69
C MET A 173 27.90 -2.95 -9.42
N PHE A 174 26.60 -2.83 -9.19
CA PHE A 174 25.58 -3.28 -10.12
C PHE A 174 26.00 -2.74 -11.49
N THR A 175 26.24 -3.59 -12.48
CA THR A 175 26.22 -3.15 -13.87
C THR A 175 24.75 -3.07 -14.25
N PRO A 176 24.13 -1.87 -14.29
CA PRO A 176 22.78 -1.75 -14.83
C PRO A 176 22.73 -2.27 -16.27
N ALA A 177 21.52 -2.58 -16.73
CA ALA A 177 21.27 -2.74 -18.16
C ALA A 177 21.97 -1.60 -18.92
N PRO A 178 22.60 -1.84 -20.09
CA PRO A 178 23.39 -0.83 -20.79
C PRO A 178 22.60 0.48 -21.03
N GLU A 179 21.27 0.40 -21.14
CA GLU A 179 20.34 1.50 -20.91
C GLU A 179 19.07 1.01 -20.18
N PRO A 180 18.55 1.72 -19.17
CA PRO A 180 17.33 1.32 -18.46
C PRO A 180 16.08 1.58 -19.32
N LEU A 181 15.21 0.58 -19.45
CA LEU A 181 13.87 0.76 -20.03
C LEU A 181 13.05 1.79 -19.24
N HIS A 182 12.32 2.62 -19.97
CA HIS A 182 11.21 3.39 -19.42
C HIS A 182 9.97 2.51 -19.42
N VAL A 183 9.34 2.34 -18.26
CA VAL A 183 8.15 1.48 -18.08
C VAL A 183 7.00 2.29 -17.49
N LEU A 184 5.85 2.25 -18.16
CA LEU A 184 4.59 2.74 -17.59
C LEU A 184 3.80 1.57 -17.03
N ILE A 185 3.32 1.70 -15.79
CA ILE A 185 2.37 0.79 -15.17
C ILE A 185 1.06 1.55 -15.02
N VAL A 186 -0.02 1.03 -15.61
CA VAL A 186 -1.35 1.62 -15.44
C VAL A 186 -2.08 0.82 -14.37
N GLY A 187 -2.35 1.44 -13.23
CA GLY A 187 -2.98 0.83 -12.06
C GLY A 187 -1.99 0.60 -10.91
N ALA A 188 -2.24 1.24 -9.76
CA ALA A 188 -1.46 1.06 -8.53
C ALA A 188 -2.07 0.01 -7.59
N GLY A 189 -2.65 -1.07 -8.14
CA GLY A 189 -3.14 -2.21 -7.36
C GLY A 189 -2.01 -3.13 -6.89
N ILE A 190 -2.36 -4.24 -6.24
CA ILE A 190 -1.40 -5.23 -5.71
C ILE A 190 -0.41 -5.69 -6.79
N GLY A 191 -0.91 -6.09 -7.96
CA GLY A 191 -0.07 -6.56 -9.07
C GLY A 191 0.81 -5.46 -9.66
N GLY A 192 0.26 -4.26 -9.89
CA GLY A 192 1.01 -3.13 -10.42
C GLY A 192 2.14 -2.67 -9.48
N LEU A 193 1.89 -2.66 -8.17
CA LEU A 193 2.92 -2.36 -7.17
C LEU A 193 3.96 -3.48 -7.07
N ALA A 194 3.55 -4.76 -7.11
CA ALA A 194 4.49 -5.88 -7.15
C ALA A 194 5.43 -5.80 -8.37
N ALA A 195 4.87 -5.51 -9.56
CA ALA A 195 5.65 -5.27 -10.77
C ALA A 195 6.59 -4.07 -10.60
N ALA A 196 6.12 -2.96 -10.03
CA ALA A 196 6.94 -1.78 -9.81
C ALA A 196 8.16 -2.06 -8.94
N ILE A 197 8.00 -2.83 -7.85
CA ILE A 197 9.10 -3.24 -6.96
C ILE A 197 10.13 -4.08 -7.73
N ALA A 198 9.67 -5.08 -8.48
CA ALA A 198 10.56 -5.97 -9.21
C ALA A 198 11.28 -5.26 -10.37
N LEU A 199 10.59 -4.37 -11.09
CA LEU A 199 11.15 -3.61 -12.22
C LEU A 199 12.16 -2.55 -11.78
N ARG A 200 11.92 -1.84 -10.67
CA ARG A 200 12.94 -0.92 -10.13
C ARG A 200 14.19 -1.68 -9.71
N ARG A 201 14.05 -2.86 -9.10
CA ARG A 201 15.16 -3.75 -8.71
C ARG A 201 15.90 -4.31 -9.93
N ALA A 202 15.21 -4.50 -11.05
CA ALA A 202 15.82 -4.84 -12.34
C ALA A 202 16.62 -3.68 -12.98
N GLY A 203 16.51 -2.47 -12.41
CA GLY A 203 17.25 -1.28 -12.85
C GLY A 203 16.48 -0.38 -13.82
N HIS A 204 15.17 -0.57 -13.99
CA HIS A 204 14.35 0.22 -14.92
C HIS A 204 13.75 1.49 -14.29
N ILE A 205 13.35 2.42 -15.15
CA ILE A 205 12.67 3.67 -14.75
C ILE A 205 11.16 3.43 -14.79
N VAL A 206 10.52 3.45 -13.62
CA VAL A 206 9.11 3.04 -13.47
C VAL A 206 8.22 4.22 -13.13
N HIS A 207 7.19 4.44 -13.95
CA HIS A 207 6.12 5.40 -13.70
C HIS A 207 4.79 4.65 -13.54
N ILE A 208 4.10 4.88 -12.43
CA ILE A 208 2.79 4.28 -12.14
C ILE A 208 1.73 5.35 -12.32
N PHE A 209 0.72 5.10 -13.15
CA PHE A 209 -0.45 5.97 -13.31
C PHE A 209 -1.66 5.34 -12.65
N GLU A 210 -2.29 6.08 -11.72
CA GLU A 210 -3.44 5.61 -10.96
C GLU A 210 -4.59 6.61 -11.07
N ARG A 211 -5.81 6.11 -11.36
CA ARG A 211 -6.99 6.95 -11.53
C ARG A 211 -7.49 7.55 -10.22
N SER A 212 -7.29 6.87 -9.09
CA SER A 212 -7.73 7.31 -7.78
C SER A 212 -6.70 8.20 -7.09
N GLY A 213 -7.10 8.79 -5.95
CA GLY A 213 -6.17 9.49 -5.06
C GLY A 213 -5.45 8.58 -4.07
N LEU A 214 -5.64 7.25 -4.11
CA LEU A 214 -5.16 6.28 -3.11
C LEU A 214 -5.59 6.54 -1.64
N ASN A 215 -6.46 7.51 -1.37
CA ASN A 215 -6.82 7.92 -0.01
C ASN A 215 -7.88 7.02 0.67
N ASN A 216 -8.62 6.22 -0.11
CA ASN A 216 -9.78 5.45 0.37
C ASN A 216 -9.73 4.00 -0.12
N GLU A 217 -8.61 3.31 0.08
CA GLU A 217 -8.61 1.86 -0.08
C GLU A 217 -9.50 1.23 1.02
N ILE A 218 -10.79 1.08 0.74
CA ILE A 218 -11.72 0.32 1.59
C ILE A 218 -11.62 -1.13 1.14
N GLY A 219 -10.71 -1.88 1.76
CA GLY A 219 -10.33 -3.20 1.29
C GLY A 219 -10.77 -4.31 2.24
N ALA A 220 -11.58 -5.23 1.75
CA ALA A 220 -11.77 -6.53 2.37
C ALA A 220 -10.46 -7.34 2.36
N ALA A 221 -10.36 -8.44 3.11
CA ALA A 221 -9.10 -9.17 3.24
C ALA A 221 -8.73 -10.02 2.00
N ILE A 222 -7.47 -10.46 1.94
CA ILE A 222 -6.91 -11.27 0.86
C ILE A 222 -5.99 -12.35 1.43
N HIS A 223 -5.93 -13.49 0.75
CA HIS A 223 -5.00 -14.56 1.09
C HIS A 223 -3.69 -14.35 0.34
N VAL A 224 -2.56 -14.50 1.03
CA VAL A 224 -1.23 -14.54 0.41
C VAL A 224 -0.62 -15.91 0.69
N ALA A 225 -0.79 -16.80 -0.27
CA ALA A 225 -0.31 -18.18 -0.22
C ALA A 225 1.21 -18.30 -0.50
N PRO A 226 1.85 -19.45 -0.19
CA PRO A 226 3.30 -19.67 -0.32
C PRO A 226 3.91 -19.28 -1.67
N ASN A 227 3.18 -19.51 -2.77
CA ASN A 227 3.60 -19.12 -4.12
C ASN A 227 3.83 -17.61 -4.29
N ALA A 228 3.06 -16.80 -3.58
CA ALA A 228 3.21 -15.35 -3.58
C ALA A 228 4.08 -14.85 -2.41
N SER A 229 3.91 -15.39 -1.20
CA SER A 229 4.63 -14.94 0.00
C SER A 229 6.14 -15.14 -0.13
N ARG A 230 6.60 -16.22 -0.78
CA ARG A 230 8.02 -16.46 -1.08
C ARG A 230 8.64 -15.28 -1.83
N GLY A 231 7.94 -14.82 -2.87
CA GLY A 231 8.35 -13.68 -3.67
C GLY A 231 8.33 -12.37 -2.90
N LEU A 232 7.26 -12.12 -2.12
CA LEU A 232 7.16 -10.91 -1.30
C LEU A 232 8.28 -10.83 -0.24
N LEU A 233 8.58 -11.95 0.43
CA LEU A 233 9.68 -12.03 1.39
C LEU A 233 11.02 -11.75 0.70
N ALA A 234 11.26 -12.34 -0.47
CA ALA A 234 12.47 -12.11 -1.26
C ALA A 234 12.62 -10.65 -1.71
N LEU A 235 11.50 -9.95 -1.97
CA LEU A 235 11.47 -8.53 -2.28
C LEU A 235 11.55 -7.61 -1.03
N GLY A 236 11.69 -8.18 0.17
CA GLY A 236 11.89 -7.44 1.41
C GLY A 236 10.61 -7.02 2.14
N LEU A 237 9.46 -7.62 1.82
CA LEU A 237 8.25 -7.37 2.60
C LEU A 237 8.39 -7.92 4.01
N ASP A 238 8.12 -7.07 4.99
CA ASP A 238 8.01 -7.45 6.40
C ASP A 238 6.55 -7.74 6.76
N PRO A 239 6.17 -9.01 6.98
CA PRO A 239 4.79 -9.37 7.30
C PRO A 239 4.36 -8.94 8.70
N VAL A 240 5.29 -8.73 9.63
CA VAL A 240 4.98 -8.27 10.99
C VAL A 240 4.68 -6.78 10.98
N ALA A 241 5.53 -5.98 10.33
CA ALA A 241 5.24 -4.55 10.13
C ALA A 241 3.94 -4.33 9.36
N ALA A 242 3.65 -5.20 8.39
CA ALA A 242 2.42 -5.16 7.61
C ALA A 242 1.21 -5.77 8.35
N ARG A 243 1.35 -6.23 9.59
CA ARG A 243 0.26 -6.85 10.37
C ARG A 243 -0.43 -7.97 9.61
N PHE A 244 0.40 -8.87 9.08
CA PHE A 244 0.12 -10.27 8.72
C PHE A 244 -0.93 -10.92 9.63
N VAL A 245 -1.39 -12.13 9.31
CA VAL A 245 -1.82 -13.13 10.29
C VAL A 245 -1.43 -14.45 9.67
N ASN A 246 -0.62 -15.26 10.36
CA ASN A 246 -0.27 -16.60 9.88
C ASN A 246 -1.51 -17.49 9.84
N ALA A 247 -1.71 -18.20 8.74
CA ALA A 247 -2.67 -19.30 8.67
C ALA A 247 -2.19 -20.42 9.59
N LYS A 248 -2.99 -20.74 10.62
CA LYS A 248 -2.63 -21.75 11.62
C LYS A 248 -3.57 -22.94 11.61
N LYS A 249 -4.86 -22.70 11.40
CA LYS A 249 -5.90 -23.72 11.50
C LYS A 249 -7.00 -23.48 10.49
N SER A 250 -7.66 -24.54 10.05
CA SER A 250 -8.87 -24.44 9.25
C SER A 250 -9.93 -25.39 9.77
N TRP A 251 -11.20 -24.99 9.66
CA TRP A 251 -12.31 -25.91 9.86
C TRP A 251 -13.46 -25.61 8.91
N ARG A 252 -14.23 -26.65 8.58
CA ARG A 252 -15.46 -26.55 7.80
C ARG A 252 -16.61 -27.21 8.55
N ALA A 253 -17.75 -26.52 8.57
CA ALA A 253 -18.91 -26.93 9.33
C ALA A 253 -20.21 -26.71 8.54
N GLU A 254 -21.22 -27.52 8.86
CA GLU A 254 -22.57 -27.34 8.34
C GLU A 254 -23.24 -26.09 8.96
N SER A 255 -23.98 -25.35 8.16
CA SER A 255 -24.54 -24.04 8.52
C SER A 255 -25.47 -24.00 9.72
N ALA A 256 -26.40 -24.94 9.87
CA ALA A 256 -27.49 -24.88 10.83
C ALA A 256 -27.08 -25.45 12.19
N THR A 257 -26.24 -26.47 12.19
CA THR A 257 -25.83 -27.24 13.39
C THR A 257 -24.40 -26.95 13.84
N LEU A 258 -23.59 -26.32 13.00
CA LEU A 258 -22.13 -26.20 13.17
C LEU A 258 -21.41 -27.54 13.35
N LYS A 259 -22.01 -28.64 12.88
CA LYS A 259 -21.34 -29.94 12.86
C LYS A 259 -20.11 -29.87 11.96
N VAL A 260 -18.94 -30.04 12.56
CA VAL A 260 -17.64 -30.05 11.89
C VAL A 260 -17.49 -31.31 11.06
N PHE A 261 -17.13 -31.15 9.79
CA PHE A 261 -16.81 -32.27 8.91
C PHE A 261 -15.37 -32.20 8.36
N HIS A 262 -14.65 -31.11 8.64
CA HIS A 262 -13.24 -30.96 8.33
C HIS A 262 -12.59 -30.05 9.39
N GLU A 263 -11.45 -30.46 9.92
CA GLU A 263 -10.57 -29.61 10.73
C GLU A 263 -9.13 -29.99 10.41
N ALA A 264 -8.27 -28.99 10.23
CA ALA A 264 -6.86 -29.18 9.90
C ALA A 264 -5.98 -28.17 10.64
N ASP A 265 -4.77 -28.62 10.96
CA ASP A 265 -3.65 -27.76 11.36
C ASP A 265 -2.93 -27.33 10.07
N GLU A 266 -2.79 -26.03 9.86
CA GLU A 266 -2.14 -25.43 8.68
C GLU A 266 -0.70 -25.01 8.99
N GLY A 267 -0.21 -25.24 10.22
CA GLY A 267 1.15 -24.90 10.64
C GLY A 267 2.25 -25.61 9.83
N TYR A 268 1.92 -26.75 9.20
CA TYR A 268 2.85 -27.47 8.32
C TYR A 268 3.17 -26.74 7.01
N VAL A 269 2.34 -25.78 6.59
CA VAL A 269 2.41 -25.16 5.25
C VAL A 269 3.76 -24.49 5.02
N ALA A 270 4.28 -23.76 6.02
CA ALA A 270 5.57 -23.08 5.90
C ALA A 270 6.73 -24.07 5.76
N GLU A 271 6.70 -25.17 6.50
CA GLU A 271 7.73 -26.22 6.45
C GLU A 271 7.67 -26.98 5.11
N LYS A 272 6.47 -27.36 4.66
CA LYS A 272 6.28 -28.15 3.44
C LYS A 272 6.58 -27.37 2.16
N PHE A 273 6.11 -26.13 2.07
CA PHE A 273 6.20 -25.32 0.85
C PHE A 273 7.32 -24.27 0.89
N GLY A 274 8.05 -24.15 2.01
CA GLY A 274 9.18 -23.24 2.17
C GLY A 274 8.80 -21.76 2.27
N ALA A 275 7.52 -21.43 2.42
CA ALA A 275 7.04 -20.07 2.63
C ALA A 275 5.69 -20.07 3.37
N PRO A 276 5.38 -19.04 4.18
CA PRO A 276 4.18 -19.00 5.02
C PRO A 276 2.92 -18.68 4.20
N TRP A 277 1.77 -18.96 4.79
CA TRP A 277 0.46 -18.56 4.28
C TRP A 277 -0.15 -17.50 5.20
N TRP A 278 -0.61 -16.39 4.63
CA TRP A 278 -1.11 -15.24 5.39
C TRP A 278 -2.55 -14.84 5.07
N TRP A 279 -3.26 -14.41 6.11
CA TRP A 279 -4.49 -13.62 6.04
C TRP A 279 -4.14 -12.13 6.13
N CYS A 280 -4.24 -11.43 5.01
CA CYS A 280 -3.83 -10.04 4.92
C CYS A 280 -5.05 -9.12 4.85
N HIS A 281 -5.07 -8.06 5.65
CA HIS A 281 -5.96 -6.95 5.35
C HIS A 281 -5.45 -6.26 4.07
N ARG A 282 -6.29 -6.09 3.04
CA ARG A 282 -5.83 -5.64 1.71
C ARG A 282 -5.10 -4.29 1.77
N VAL A 283 -5.58 -3.38 2.60
CA VAL A 283 -4.93 -2.07 2.80
C VAL A 283 -3.52 -2.21 3.35
N ASP A 284 -3.30 -3.14 4.28
CA ASP A 284 -1.97 -3.30 4.88
C ASP A 284 -0.98 -3.91 3.88
N LEU A 285 -1.45 -4.86 3.06
CA LEU A 285 -0.65 -5.39 1.95
C LEU A 285 -0.35 -4.31 0.91
N HIS A 286 -1.34 -3.49 0.56
CA HIS A 286 -1.16 -2.39 -0.39
C HIS A 286 -0.15 -1.36 0.13
N GLU A 287 -0.28 -0.91 1.37
CA GLU A 287 0.64 0.05 1.98
C GLU A 287 2.07 -0.50 2.06
N ALA A 288 2.24 -1.78 2.42
CA ALA A 288 3.54 -2.43 2.44
C ALA A 288 4.18 -2.46 1.03
N LEU A 289 3.42 -2.85 0.01
CA LEU A 289 3.88 -2.85 -1.38
C LEU A 289 4.19 -1.44 -1.88
N LYS A 290 3.35 -0.45 -1.54
CA LYS A 290 3.55 0.95 -1.89
C LYS A 290 4.82 1.51 -1.26
N ALA A 291 5.07 1.19 0.01
CA ALA A 291 6.29 1.59 0.71
C ALA A 291 7.55 1.00 0.03
N LEU A 292 7.53 -0.26 -0.38
CA LEU A 292 8.62 -0.89 -1.12
C LEU A 292 8.80 -0.30 -2.53
N ALA A 293 7.71 -0.05 -3.25
CA ALA A 293 7.75 0.47 -4.62
C ALA A 293 8.30 1.90 -4.68
N LEU A 294 7.86 2.77 -3.75
CA LEU A 294 8.12 4.21 -3.77
C LEU A 294 9.22 4.66 -2.80
N GLY A 295 9.64 3.78 -1.88
CA GLY A 295 10.62 4.11 -0.84
C GLY A 295 12.03 4.36 -1.38
N LYS A 296 12.71 5.36 -0.80
CA LYS A 296 14.09 5.73 -1.19
C LYS A 296 15.16 4.75 -0.72
N GLU A 297 14.88 4.04 0.37
CA GLU A 297 15.83 3.13 1.05
C GLU A 297 15.91 1.73 0.42
N GLY A 298 15.09 1.44 -0.61
CA GLY A 298 15.07 0.15 -1.30
C GLY A 298 16.02 0.06 -2.49
N GLN A 299 16.29 -1.17 -2.95
CA GLN A 299 17.11 -1.45 -4.13
C GLN A 299 16.50 -0.84 -5.43
N GLY A 300 17.36 -0.29 -6.29
CA GLY A 300 16.95 0.37 -7.54
C GLY A 300 16.34 1.77 -7.36
N THR A 301 16.03 2.44 -8.47
CA THR A 301 15.45 3.80 -8.47
C THR A 301 13.97 3.75 -8.05
N PRO A 302 13.52 4.56 -7.07
CA PRO A 302 12.11 4.58 -6.66
C PRO A 302 11.15 4.79 -7.83
N ALA A 303 10.07 4.01 -7.85
CA ALA A 303 9.00 4.23 -8.82
C ALA A 303 8.31 5.57 -8.54
N ILE A 304 7.83 6.23 -9.59
CA ILE A 304 7.14 7.53 -9.50
C ILE A 304 5.66 7.28 -9.71
N VAL A 305 4.83 7.62 -8.72
CA VAL A 305 3.36 7.49 -8.82
C VAL A 305 2.71 8.81 -9.24
N HIS A 306 1.81 8.72 -10.21
CA HIS A 306 1.00 9.81 -10.76
C HIS A 306 -0.46 9.52 -10.46
N LEU A 307 -1.01 10.21 -9.46
CA LEU A 307 -2.40 10.03 -9.01
C LEU A 307 -3.36 10.83 -9.87
N LYS A 308 -4.65 10.46 -9.84
CA LYS A 308 -5.72 11.12 -10.62
C LYS A 308 -5.46 11.12 -12.13
N HIS A 309 -4.80 10.09 -12.64
CA HIS A 309 -4.53 9.88 -14.06
C HIS A 309 -5.31 8.66 -14.55
N GLU A 310 -6.52 8.91 -15.06
CA GLU A 310 -7.31 7.87 -15.71
C GLU A 310 -6.84 7.68 -17.15
N VAL A 311 -6.38 6.48 -17.49
CA VAL A 311 -6.09 6.06 -18.86
C VAL A 311 -7.38 5.61 -19.52
N ILE A 312 -7.64 6.12 -20.72
CA ILE A 312 -8.87 5.82 -21.48
C ILE A 312 -8.63 5.09 -22.80
N GLU A 313 -7.38 5.05 -23.27
CA GLU A 313 -6.97 4.39 -24.51
C GLU A 313 -5.50 3.95 -24.42
N TYR A 314 -5.21 2.80 -25.05
CA TYR A 314 -3.88 2.20 -25.16
C TYR A 314 -3.47 2.15 -26.64
N THR A 315 -2.17 2.31 -26.92
CA THR A 315 -1.62 2.16 -28.27
C THR A 315 -0.36 1.28 -28.22
N ALA A 316 -0.57 -0.03 -28.43
CA ALA A 316 0.42 -1.09 -28.29
C ALA A 316 1.72 -0.82 -29.06
N HIS A 317 1.65 -0.58 -30.38
CA HIS A 317 2.83 -0.40 -31.24
C HIS A 317 3.76 0.73 -30.79
N SER A 318 3.19 1.84 -30.32
CA SER A 318 3.96 3.02 -29.90
C SER A 318 4.32 3.03 -28.41
N GLY A 319 3.87 2.05 -27.63
CA GLY A 319 4.04 2.02 -26.17
C GLY A 319 3.43 3.26 -25.51
N ALA A 320 2.18 3.60 -25.87
CA ALA A 320 1.54 4.84 -25.44
C ALA A 320 0.19 4.63 -24.74
N VAL A 321 -0.14 5.58 -23.87
CA VAL A 321 -1.46 5.67 -23.22
C VAL A 321 -2.00 7.09 -23.33
N ARG A 322 -3.31 7.24 -23.54
CA ARG A 322 -4.01 8.53 -23.51
C ARG A 322 -4.82 8.65 -22.24
N PHE A 323 -4.64 9.76 -21.53
CA PHE A 323 -5.40 10.07 -20.32
C PHE A 323 -6.74 10.73 -20.65
N ALA A 324 -7.70 10.69 -19.72
CA ALA A 324 -9.00 11.34 -19.85
C ALA A 324 -8.90 12.85 -20.16
N GLY A 325 -7.85 13.51 -19.66
CA GLY A 325 -7.54 14.92 -19.97
C GLY A 325 -6.91 15.17 -21.34
N GLY A 326 -6.76 14.14 -22.18
CA GLY A 326 -6.20 14.23 -23.54
C GLY A 326 -4.68 14.14 -23.64
N ALA A 327 -3.95 14.28 -22.52
CA ALA A 327 -2.50 14.10 -22.50
C ALA A 327 -2.09 12.66 -22.86
N ILE A 328 -0.91 12.51 -23.45
CA ILE A 328 -0.36 11.21 -23.88
C ILE A 328 0.98 10.99 -23.18
N ALA A 329 1.17 9.79 -22.63
CA ALA A 329 2.47 9.32 -22.15
C ALA A 329 2.97 8.19 -23.06
N LYS A 330 4.29 8.12 -23.26
CA LYS A 330 4.97 7.10 -24.05
C LYS A 330 6.10 6.48 -23.25
N ALA A 331 6.40 5.21 -23.53
CA ALA A 331 7.52 4.50 -22.94
C ALA A 331 7.94 3.32 -23.82
N ASP A 332 9.01 2.64 -23.39
CA ASP A 332 9.49 1.42 -24.05
C ASP A 332 8.53 0.25 -23.81
N LEU A 333 7.90 0.22 -22.64
CA LEU A 333 6.92 -0.79 -22.22
C LEU A 333 5.75 -0.14 -21.46
N VAL A 334 4.54 -0.59 -21.75
CA VAL A 334 3.32 -0.31 -21.00
C VAL A 334 2.79 -1.61 -20.39
N ILE A 335 2.60 -1.62 -19.08
CA ILE A 335 2.01 -2.71 -18.32
C ILE A 335 0.61 -2.27 -17.89
N ALA A 336 -0.42 -2.94 -18.42
CA ALA A 336 -1.80 -2.74 -18.00
C ALA A 336 -2.10 -3.61 -16.77
N ALA A 337 -2.19 -2.97 -15.60
CA ALA A 337 -2.52 -3.56 -14.31
C ALA A 337 -3.75 -2.85 -13.69
N ASP A 338 -4.65 -2.35 -14.53
CA ASP A 338 -5.81 -1.51 -14.21
C ASP A 338 -7.08 -2.31 -13.88
N GLY A 339 -6.93 -3.63 -13.73
CA GLY A 339 -7.94 -4.52 -13.18
C GLY A 339 -8.96 -5.03 -14.19
N VAL A 340 -10.05 -5.60 -13.68
CA VAL A 340 -11.05 -6.36 -14.46
C VAL A 340 -11.78 -5.54 -15.55
N HIS A 341 -11.78 -4.21 -15.46
CA HIS A 341 -12.37 -3.31 -16.46
C HIS A 341 -11.34 -2.74 -17.44
N SER A 342 -10.16 -3.36 -17.55
CA SER A 342 -9.08 -2.90 -18.41
C SER A 342 -9.51 -2.83 -19.86
N LYS A 343 -9.33 -1.66 -20.48
CA LYS A 343 -9.48 -1.48 -21.94
C LYS A 343 -8.27 -1.99 -22.73
N ALA A 344 -7.17 -2.33 -22.04
CA ALA A 344 -5.99 -2.87 -22.70
C ALA A 344 -6.26 -4.26 -23.28
N VAL A 345 -7.20 -5.03 -22.70
CA VAL A 345 -7.58 -6.37 -23.20
C VAL A 345 -8.01 -6.31 -24.65
N GLU A 346 -8.96 -5.44 -24.98
CA GLU A 346 -9.46 -5.30 -26.37
C GLU A 346 -8.38 -4.79 -27.31
N THR A 347 -7.45 -3.97 -26.81
CA THR A 347 -6.30 -3.50 -27.59
C THR A 347 -5.40 -4.68 -27.95
N VAL A 348 -5.10 -5.55 -26.99
CA VAL A 348 -4.19 -6.70 -27.17
C VAL A 348 -4.80 -7.79 -28.05
N ILE A 349 -6.05 -8.20 -27.81
CA ILE A 349 -6.65 -9.34 -28.52
C ILE A 349 -7.47 -8.94 -29.76
N GLY A 350 -7.80 -7.66 -29.91
CA GLY A 350 -8.54 -7.12 -31.04
C GLY A 350 -10.06 -7.32 -30.98
N TYR A 351 -10.60 -7.82 -29.87
CA TYR A 351 -12.04 -8.02 -29.66
C TYR A 351 -12.43 -7.95 -28.17
N PRO A 352 -13.72 -7.74 -27.83
CA PRO A 352 -14.21 -7.73 -26.45
C PRO A 352 -14.05 -9.08 -25.74
N ASN A 353 -13.63 -9.06 -24.46
CA ASN A 353 -13.69 -10.22 -23.56
C ASN A 353 -14.75 -9.98 -22.46
N PRO A 354 -16.03 -10.28 -22.74
CA PRO A 354 -17.12 -9.94 -21.83
C PRO A 354 -17.09 -10.75 -20.52
N ALA A 355 -17.66 -10.16 -19.48
CA ALA A 355 -17.93 -10.87 -18.23
C ALA A 355 -18.95 -11.99 -18.45
N LEU A 356 -18.72 -13.14 -17.82
CA LEU A 356 -19.62 -14.28 -17.82
C LEU A 356 -20.16 -14.51 -16.39
N PRO A 357 -21.48 -14.74 -16.23
CA PRO A 357 -22.07 -15.08 -14.95
C PRO A 357 -21.76 -16.53 -14.55
N THR A 358 -21.90 -16.82 -13.26
CA THR A 358 -21.85 -18.19 -12.72
C THR A 358 -23.27 -18.68 -12.43
N GLU A 359 -23.53 -19.95 -12.69
CA GLU A 359 -24.86 -20.56 -12.47
C GLU A 359 -25.12 -20.87 -10.98
N LYS A 360 -24.06 -21.22 -10.22
CA LYS A 360 -24.21 -21.79 -8.87
C LYS A 360 -23.91 -20.81 -7.74
N TYR A 361 -22.98 -19.88 -7.91
CA TYR A 361 -22.63 -18.88 -6.90
C TYR A 361 -22.39 -17.56 -7.60
N ASN A 362 -23.41 -16.71 -7.67
CA ASN A 362 -23.39 -15.50 -8.50
C ASN A 362 -23.26 -14.21 -7.71
N PHE A 363 -23.34 -14.23 -6.38
CA PHE A 363 -23.10 -13.06 -5.54
C PHE A 363 -22.27 -13.36 -4.30
N CYS A 364 -21.65 -12.32 -3.74
CA CYS A 364 -21.11 -12.35 -2.39
C CYS A 364 -21.27 -11.02 -1.65
N TYR A 365 -21.53 -11.10 -0.34
CA TYR A 365 -21.35 -10.00 0.58
C TYR A 365 -19.94 -10.00 1.16
N ARG A 366 -19.34 -8.81 1.28
CA ARG A 366 -18.04 -8.62 1.92
C ARG A 366 -18.12 -7.50 2.93
N PHE A 367 -17.58 -7.76 4.12
CA PHE A 367 -17.50 -6.80 5.22
C PHE A 367 -16.44 -7.25 6.22
N LEU A 368 -16.08 -6.35 7.13
CA LEU A 368 -15.19 -6.60 8.25
C LEU A 368 -15.95 -6.36 9.56
N ILE A 369 -15.60 -7.09 10.61
CA ILE A 369 -16.09 -6.84 11.96
C ILE A 369 -14.88 -6.77 12.90
N PRO A 370 -14.73 -5.71 13.71
CA PRO A 370 -13.66 -5.64 14.71
C PRO A 370 -13.76 -6.78 15.72
N THR A 371 -12.63 -7.41 16.03
CA THR A 371 -12.57 -8.52 17.00
C THR A 371 -13.10 -8.09 18.37
N ALA A 372 -12.82 -6.86 18.79
CA ALA A 372 -13.33 -6.30 20.04
C ALA A 372 -14.87 -6.25 20.11
N GLU A 373 -15.57 -6.03 18.99
CA GLU A 373 -17.05 -6.02 18.96
C GLU A 373 -17.65 -7.42 19.07
N ILE A 374 -16.95 -8.44 18.56
CA ILE A 374 -17.33 -9.85 18.70
C ILE A 374 -17.04 -10.32 20.13
N ALA A 375 -15.88 -9.95 20.68
CA ALA A 375 -15.44 -10.36 22.02
C ALA A 375 -16.24 -9.69 23.15
N ALA A 376 -16.72 -8.45 22.97
CA ALA A 376 -17.44 -7.71 24.01
C ALA A 376 -18.88 -8.22 24.27
N ASP A 377 -19.43 -9.04 23.36
CA ASP A 377 -20.79 -9.56 23.47
C ASP A 377 -20.77 -11.02 23.94
N PRO A 378 -21.38 -11.35 25.10
CA PRO A 378 -21.43 -12.72 25.61
C PRO A 378 -22.03 -13.75 24.65
N GLU A 379 -22.92 -13.35 23.74
CA GLU A 379 -23.50 -14.25 22.73
C GLU A 379 -22.48 -14.65 21.64
N THR A 380 -21.46 -13.81 21.41
CA THR A 380 -20.48 -14.01 20.33
C THR A 380 -19.03 -14.16 20.79
N ALA A 381 -18.72 -13.93 22.07
CA ALA A 381 -17.34 -13.89 22.58
C ALA A 381 -16.55 -15.18 22.31
N SER A 382 -17.20 -16.33 22.43
CA SER A 382 -16.60 -17.66 22.20
C SER A 382 -16.03 -17.84 20.79
N TRP A 383 -16.47 -17.05 19.81
CA TRP A 383 -15.92 -17.09 18.46
C TRP A 383 -14.50 -16.54 18.33
N THR A 384 -14.06 -15.75 19.31
CA THR A 384 -12.70 -15.16 19.35
C THR A 384 -11.73 -15.97 20.21
N GLU A 385 -12.23 -16.93 20.98
CA GLU A 385 -11.41 -17.79 21.86
C GLU A 385 -10.62 -18.81 21.01
N GLY A 386 -9.28 -18.76 21.12
CA GLY A 386 -8.40 -19.67 20.37
C GLY A 386 -8.52 -19.53 18.84
N ASP A 387 -8.93 -18.36 18.35
CA ASP A 387 -9.19 -18.10 16.93
C ASP A 387 -8.00 -17.57 16.13
N ASP A 388 -6.84 -17.44 16.77
CA ASP A 388 -5.62 -16.94 16.14
C ASP A 388 -5.27 -17.72 14.86
N GLY A 389 -5.24 -17.00 13.74
CA GLY A 389 -4.90 -17.57 12.44
C GLY A 389 -5.88 -18.60 11.89
N ARG A 390 -7.09 -18.73 12.46
CA ARG A 390 -8.04 -19.76 12.07
C ARG A 390 -9.00 -19.28 10.97
N ILE A 391 -9.09 -20.05 9.88
CA ILE A 391 -10.13 -19.86 8.86
C ILE A 391 -11.32 -20.79 9.08
N LYS A 392 -12.51 -20.24 8.92
CA LYS A 392 -13.81 -20.90 9.13
C LYS A 392 -14.58 -20.88 7.82
N VAL A 393 -15.03 -22.05 7.36
CA VAL A 393 -15.89 -22.16 6.18
C VAL A 393 -17.18 -22.85 6.57
N ILE A 394 -18.26 -22.09 6.62
CA ILE A 394 -19.58 -22.58 7.02
C ILE A 394 -20.44 -22.70 5.77
N VAL A 395 -20.95 -23.90 5.49
CA VAL A 395 -21.56 -24.23 4.20
C VAL A 395 -22.97 -24.80 4.32
N THR A 396 -23.78 -24.51 3.31
CA THR A 396 -25.02 -25.19 2.98
C THR A 396 -25.24 -25.10 1.47
N GLU A 397 -26.30 -25.72 0.98
CA GLU A 397 -26.64 -25.66 -0.45
C GLU A 397 -26.87 -24.20 -0.88
N GLY A 398 -26.15 -23.78 -1.93
CA GLY A 398 -26.24 -22.43 -2.50
C GLY A 398 -25.69 -21.30 -1.62
N ARG A 399 -25.14 -21.57 -0.42
CA ARG A 399 -24.59 -20.52 0.47
C ARG A 399 -23.33 -20.98 1.20
N ARG A 400 -22.33 -20.10 1.23
CA ARG A 400 -21.05 -20.33 1.91
C ARG A 400 -20.59 -19.06 2.62
N LEU A 401 -20.24 -19.16 3.89
CA LEU A 401 -19.60 -18.09 4.65
C LEU A 401 -18.13 -18.45 4.89
N VAL A 402 -17.22 -17.62 4.37
CA VAL A 402 -15.79 -17.71 4.67
C VAL A 402 -15.45 -16.61 5.67
N TRP A 403 -14.86 -16.99 6.79
CA TRP A 403 -14.59 -16.10 7.91
C TRP A 403 -13.19 -16.37 8.48
N TYR A 404 -12.34 -15.35 8.57
CA TYR A 404 -11.00 -15.46 9.16
C TYR A 404 -10.52 -14.12 9.75
N PRO A 405 -9.61 -14.13 10.72
CA PRO A 405 -8.98 -12.92 11.25
C PRO A 405 -7.93 -12.35 10.30
N CYS A 406 -7.70 -11.04 10.38
CA CYS A 406 -6.64 -10.30 9.68
C CYS A 406 -6.18 -9.12 10.55
N ARG A 407 -5.09 -8.44 10.14
CA ARG A 407 -4.53 -7.27 10.86
C ARG A 407 -4.24 -7.60 12.33
N ASN A 408 -3.25 -8.44 12.61
CA ASN A 408 -2.91 -8.90 13.98
C ASN A 408 -4.10 -9.50 14.76
N ASN A 409 -5.05 -10.14 14.06
CA ASN A 409 -6.32 -10.62 14.63
C ASN A 409 -7.21 -9.52 15.23
N GLU A 410 -7.03 -8.25 14.87
CA GLU A 410 -7.87 -7.13 15.34
C GLU A 410 -9.18 -6.99 14.54
N GLN A 411 -9.26 -7.62 13.36
CA GLN A 411 -10.41 -7.58 12.46
C GLN A 411 -10.73 -8.97 11.93
N HIS A 412 -12.01 -9.31 11.83
CA HIS A 412 -12.47 -10.50 11.12
C HIS A 412 -13.04 -10.12 9.75
N ASN A 413 -12.54 -10.79 8.72
CA ASN A 413 -13.07 -10.69 7.37
C ASN A 413 -14.14 -11.74 7.12
N PHE A 414 -15.22 -11.31 6.47
CA PHE A 414 -16.32 -12.17 6.05
C PHE A 414 -16.53 -12.07 4.54
N VAL A 415 -16.62 -13.24 3.90
CA VAL A 415 -17.04 -13.38 2.50
C VAL A 415 -18.23 -14.33 2.48
N ALA A 416 -19.41 -13.76 2.36
CA ALA A 416 -20.69 -14.46 2.39
C ALA A 416 -21.16 -14.67 0.94
N ILE A 417 -20.85 -15.82 0.37
CA ILE A 417 -21.16 -16.22 -1.01
C ILE A 417 -22.53 -16.88 -1.06
N PHE A 418 -23.36 -16.52 -2.04
CA PHE A 418 -24.69 -17.07 -2.21
C PHE A 418 -25.14 -17.05 -3.68
N SER A 419 -26.17 -17.84 -3.97
CA SER A 419 -26.93 -17.82 -5.23
C SER A 419 -28.18 -16.96 -5.07
N SER A 420 -28.50 -16.12 -6.05
CA SER A 420 -29.78 -15.39 -6.17
C SER A 420 -30.29 -15.44 -7.60
N ASP A 421 -31.61 -15.49 -7.79
CA ASP A 421 -32.25 -15.35 -9.11
C ASP A 421 -32.36 -13.89 -9.56
N ASP A 422 -31.92 -12.94 -8.72
CA ASP A 422 -31.88 -11.53 -9.07
C ASP A 422 -31.11 -11.32 -10.38
N GLU A 423 -31.68 -10.54 -11.30
CA GLU A 423 -30.98 -10.15 -12.51
C GLU A 423 -29.66 -9.47 -12.12
N ILE A 424 -28.55 -10.04 -12.61
CA ILE A 424 -27.26 -9.36 -12.59
C ILE A 424 -27.40 -8.17 -13.52
N LYS A 425 -27.83 -7.03 -12.97
CA LYS A 425 -27.81 -5.78 -13.71
C LYS A 425 -26.35 -5.54 -14.11
N ASN A 426 -26.10 -5.27 -15.39
CA ASN A 426 -24.78 -5.00 -16.00
C ASN A 426 -24.01 -3.80 -15.39
N VAL A 427 -24.44 -3.33 -14.22
CA VAL A 427 -23.83 -2.23 -13.49
C VAL A 427 -22.83 -2.87 -12.51
N GLU A 428 -21.62 -3.07 -13.02
CA GLU A 428 -20.43 -3.33 -12.20
C GLU A 428 -20.02 -2.05 -11.40
N ASP A 429 -20.98 -1.26 -10.89
CA ASP A 429 -20.75 -0.01 -10.15
C ASP A 429 -21.12 -0.19 -8.66
N TYR A 430 -20.07 -0.28 -7.83
CA TYR A 430 -20.01 -1.11 -6.63
C TYR A 430 -19.83 -0.32 -5.33
N ARG A 431 -20.85 0.47 -4.95
CA ARG A 431 -20.78 1.26 -3.70
C ARG A 431 -22.08 1.40 -2.92
N THR A 432 -23.18 0.77 -3.32
CA THR A 432 -24.43 0.88 -2.56
C THR A 432 -24.30 0.13 -1.24
N PRO A 433 -24.35 0.81 -0.08
CA PRO A 433 -24.43 0.12 1.21
C PRO A 433 -25.69 -0.73 1.20
N LEU A 434 -25.53 -2.03 1.44
CA LEU A 434 -26.68 -2.92 1.58
C LEU A 434 -27.18 -2.87 3.03
N GLU A 435 -28.49 -2.88 3.19
CA GLU A 435 -29.11 -3.00 4.51
C GLU A 435 -28.74 -4.34 5.16
N LEU A 436 -28.37 -4.30 6.45
CA LEU A 436 -28.05 -5.47 7.26
C LEU A 436 -29.16 -6.55 7.19
N SER A 437 -30.42 -6.13 7.05
CA SER A 437 -31.57 -7.02 6.94
C SER A 437 -31.47 -7.98 5.76
N ALA A 438 -30.94 -7.55 4.61
CA ALA A 438 -30.79 -8.40 3.43
C ALA A 438 -29.69 -9.44 3.62
N LEU A 439 -28.60 -9.12 4.33
CA LEU A 439 -27.60 -10.11 4.74
C LEU A 439 -28.25 -11.16 5.67
N LEU A 440 -28.97 -10.72 6.70
CA LEU A 440 -29.57 -11.63 7.69
C LEU A 440 -30.65 -12.52 7.07
N GLU A 441 -31.48 -11.99 6.17
CA GLU A 441 -32.49 -12.78 5.44
C GLU A 441 -31.83 -13.84 4.56
N THR A 442 -30.77 -13.48 3.83
CA THR A 442 -29.99 -14.42 3.01
C THR A 442 -29.45 -15.57 3.86
N TYR A 443 -29.02 -15.29 5.09
CA TYR A 443 -28.37 -16.26 5.97
C TYR A 443 -29.28 -16.83 7.07
N LYS A 444 -30.60 -16.58 7.06
CA LYS A 444 -31.54 -16.92 8.16
C LYS A 444 -31.57 -18.38 8.65
N GLY A 445 -31.09 -19.33 7.82
CA GLY A 445 -30.98 -20.75 8.17
C GLY A 445 -29.67 -21.14 8.87
N PHE A 446 -28.73 -20.21 9.02
CA PHE A 446 -27.47 -20.46 9.72
C PHE A 446 -27.69 -20.49 11.22
N HIS A 447 -26.77 -21.17 11.93
CA HIS A 447 -26.81 -21.33 13.37
C HIS A 447 -26.97 -19.97 14.08
N PRO A 448 -27.79 -19.87 15.14
CA PRO A 448 -28.07 -18.60 15.83
C PRO A 448 -26.82 -17.83 16.26
N SER A 449 -25.77 -18.52 16.72
CA SER A 449 -24.51 -17.86 17.11
C SER A 449 -23.73 -17.27 15.93
N VAL A 450 -23.91 -17.77 14.70
CA VAL A 450 -23.34 -17.16 13.49
C VAL A 450 -24.15 -15.91 13.14
N LEU A 451 -25.48 -16.01 13.16
CA LEU A 451 -26.36 -14.86 12.93
C LEU A 451 -26.10 -13.73 13.93
N ALA A 452 -25.83 -14.05 15.20
CA ALA A 452 -25.46 -13.08 16.23
C ALA A 452 -24.20 -12.27 15.84
N VAL A 453 -23.20 -12.93 15.24
CA VAL A 453 -22.01 -12.26 14.70
C VAL A 453 -22.36 -11.40 13.48
N LEU A 454 -23.13 -11.95 12.52
CA LEU A 454 -23.51 -11.23 11.30
C LEU A 454 -24.32 -9.96 11.59
N LYS A 455 -25.09 -9.90 12.68
CA LYS A 455 -25.80 -8.68 13.14
C LYS A 455 -24.87 -7.49 13.43
N LYS A 456 -23.57 -7.73 13.62
CA LYS A 456 -22.56 -6.69 13.86
C LYS A 456 -21.93 -6.16 12.57
N ALA A 457 -22.30 -6.71 11.41
CA ALA A 457 -21.76 -6.29 10.12
C ALA A 457 -22.12 -4.83 9.80
N ARG A 458 -21.14 -4.08 9.31
CA ARG A 458 -21.25 -2.70 8.84
C ARG A 458 -20.60 -2.58 7.47
N ASP A 459 -20.94 -1.52 6.74
CA ASP A 459 -20.38 -1.23 5.41
C ASP A 459 -20.43 -2.43 4.45
N ILE A 460 -21.55 -3.17 4.49
CA ILE A 460 -21.75 -4.40 3.72
C ILE A 460 -21.78 -4.06 2.23
N LYS A 461 -20.89 -4.67 1.47
CA LYS A 461 -20.84 -4.55 0.01
C LYS A 461 -21.27 -5.86 -0.64
N GLN A 462 -22.19 -5.79 -1.59
CA GLN A 462 -22.55 -6.91 -2.46
C GLN A 462 -21.77 -6.83 -3.77
N TRP A 463 -21.25 -7.97 -4.20
CA TRP A 463 -20.49 -8.13 -5.43
C TRP A 463 -21.08 -9.27 -6.26
N PRO A 464 -21.43 -9.07 -7.53
CA PRO A 464 -21.64 -10.17 -8.43
C PRO A 464 -20.31 -10.90 -8.65
N LEU A 465 -20.38 -12.22 -8.67
CA LEU A 465 -19.27 -13.09 -8.98
C LEU A 465 -19.29 -13.32 -10.48
N LEU A 466 -18.41 -12.63 -11.19
CA LEU A 466 -18.26 -12.72 -12.64
C LEU A 466 -16.83 -13.16 -12.95
N PHE A 467 -16.67 -13.91 -14.03
CA PHE A 467 -15.36 -14.29 -14.56
C PHE A 467 -15.25 -13.93 -16.04
N ARG A 468 -14.04 -14.01 -16.61
CA ARG A 468 -13.84 -13.86 -18.05
C ARG A 468 -13.10 -15.08 -18.58
N ALA A 469 -13.28 -15.36 -19.86
CA ALA A 469 -12.54 -16.45 -20.50
C ALA A 469 -11.03 -16.14 -20.48
N PRO A 470 -10.16 -17.15 -20.35
CA PRO A 470 -8.73 -16.94 -20.47
C PRO A 470 -8.37 -16.34 -21.84
N LEU A 471 -7.42 -15.41 -21.81
CA LEU A 471 -6.96 -14.72 -23.01
C LEU A 471 -6.02 -15.62 -23.83
N PRO A 472 -6.08 -15.57 -25.17
CA PRO A 472 -5.18 -16.35 -26.03
C PRO A 472 -3.75 -15.78 -26.06
N THR A 473 -3.59 -14.50 -25.73
CA THR A 473 -2.31 -13.80 -25.63
C THR A 473 -2.42 -12.68 -24.60
N TRP A 474 -1.32 -12.34 -23.95
CA TRP A 474 -1.23 -11.34 -22.89
C TRP A 474 -0.47 -10.09 -23.28
N TYR A 475 0.06 -10.03 -24.50
CA TYR A 475 0.80 -8.85 -24.97
C TYR A 475 0.62 -8.61 -26.45
N GLN A 476 0.83 -7.36 -26.84
CA GLN A 476 0.96 -6.95 -28.23
C GLN A 476 1.99 -5.84 -28.29
N ASP A 477 3.02 -6.01 -29.13
CA ASP A 477 4.14 -5.06 -29.27
C ASP A 477 4.73 -4.66 -27.91
N LYS A 478 4.46 -3.42 -27.46
CA LYS A 478 4.98 -2.82 -26.22
C LYS A 478 3.95 -2.75 -25.10
N LEU A 479 2.80 -3.42 -25.24
CA LEU A 479 1.73 -3.46 -24.24
C LEU A 479 1.59 -4.89 -23.71
N VAL A 480 1.63 -5.04 -22.38
CA VAL A 480 1.44 -6.34 -21.70
C VAL A 480 0.41 -6.23 -20.58
N LEU A 481 -0.36 -7.29 -20.37
CA LEU A 481 -1.40 -7.40 -19.34
C LEU A 481 -0.86 -8.08 -18.07
N LEU A 482 -1.38 -7.66 -16.91
CA LEU A 482 -1.00 -8.20 -15.60
C LEU A 482 -2.20 -8.23 -14.64
N GLY A 483 -2.27 -9.26 -13.79
CA GLY A 483 -3.30 -9.39 -12.75
C GLY A 483 -4.71 -9.52 -13.33
N ASP A 484 -5.71 -8.90 -12.69
CA ASP A 484 -7.12 -8.98 -13.11
C ASP A 484 -7.39 -8.38 -14.51
N ALA A 485 -6.44 -7.63 -15.10
CA ALA A 485 -6.54 -7.24 -16.51
C ALA A 485 -6.25 -8.43 -17.44
N ALA A 486 -5.39 -9.36 -17.04
CA ALA A 486 -5.02 -10.55 -17.81
C ALA A 486 -5.88 -11.77 -17.47
N HIS A 487 -6.12 -12.03 -16.18
CA HIS A 487 -6.71 -13.29 -15.71
C HIS A 487 -7.71 -13.13 -14.56
N PRO A 488 -8.76 -12.30 -14.71
CA PRO A 488 -9.77 -12.15 -13.67
C PRO A 488 -10.48 -13.49 -13.41
N MET A 489 -10.61 -13.86 -12.14
CA MET A 489 -11.12 -15.16 -11.70
C MET A 489 -12.02 -15.04 -10.48
N LEU A 490 -12.87 -16.06 -10.28
CA LEU A 490 -13.69 -16.16 -9.08
C LEU A 490 -12.83 -16.39 -7.82
N PRO A 491 -13.29 -15.97 -6.63
CA PRO A 491 -12.47 -16.01 -5.42
C PRO A 491 -12.38 -17.40 -4.77
N HIS A 492 -12.83 -18.47 -5.43
CA HIS A 492 -13.00 -19.79 -4.79
C HIS A 492 -11.68 -20.45 -4.37
N GLN A 493 -10.59 -20.22 -5.11
CA GLN A 493 -9.24 -20.66 -4.74
C GLN A 493 -8.45 -19.59 -3.97
N GLY A 494 -8.98 -18.35 -3.90
CA GLY A 494 -8.28 -17.22 -3.27
C GLY A 494 -6.97 -16.82 -3.97
N GLN A 495 -6.78 -17.17 -5.24
CA GLN A 495 -5.49 -17.03 -5.95
C GLN A 495 -5.33 -15.78 -6.81
N GLY A 496 -6.38 -14.97 -7.08
CA GLY A 496 -6.27 -13.81 -7.97
C GLY A 496 -5.13 -12.84 -7.59
N GLY A 497 -5.05 -12.43 -6.31
CA GLY A 497 -3.95 -11.59 -5.85
C GLY A 497 -2.60 -12.27 -5.87
N GLY A 498 -2.54 -13.58 -5.56
CA GLY A 498 -1.31 -14.36 -5.62
C GLY A 498 -0.76 -14.45 -7.05
N GLN A 499 -1.63 -14.68 -8.04
CA GLN A 499 -1.25 -14.68 -9.46
C GLN A 499 -0.78 -13.30 -9.93
N ALA A 500 -1.43 -12.21 -9.49
CA ALA A 500 -0.99 -10.86 -9.82
C ALA A 500 0.40 -10.52 -9.22
N ILE A 501 0.74 -11.08 -8.06
CA ILE A 501 2.08 -10.96 -7.45
C ILE A 501 3.09 -11.81 -8.23
N GLU A 502 2.76 -13.06 -8.58
CA GLU A 502 3.60 -13.91 -9.44
C GLU A 502 3.93 -13.20 -10.76
N ASP A 503 2.95 -12.56 -11.40
CA ASP A 503 3.16 -11.81 -12.63
C ASP A 503 4.17 -10.67 -12.48
N GLY A 504 4.04 -9.87 -11.41
CA GLY A 504 4.92 -8.75 -11.15
C GLY A 504 6.37 -9.18 -10.93
N ILE A 505 6.56 -10.27 -10.18
CA ILE A 505 7.88 -10.88 -9.96
C ILE A 505 8.44 -11.43 -11.27
N ALA A 506 7.64 -12.19 -12.03
CA ALA A 506 8.05 -12.77 -13.30
C ALA A 506 8.49 -11.70 -14.30
N LEU A 507 7.69 -10.64 -14.50
CA LEU A 507 8.05 -9.53 -15.37
C LEU A 507 9.36 -8.87 -14.93
N GLY A 508 9.48 -8.52 -13.66
CA GLY A 508 10.70 -7.88 -13.15
C GLY A 508 11.94 -8.75 -13.35
N MET A 509 11.85 -10.05 -13.09
CA MET A 509 12.95 -10.99 -13.29
C MET A 509 13.33 -11.16 -14.76
N LEU A 510 12.34 -11.37 -15.64
CA LEU A 510 12.59 -11.60 -17.07
C LEU A 510 13.12 -10.34 -17.78
N LEU A 511 12.89 -9.16 -17.21
CA LEU A 511 13.38 -7.89 -17.73
C LEU A 511 14.75 -7.47 -17.19
N ILE A 512 15.36 -8.24 -16.27
CA ILE A 512 16.74 -7.98 -15.82
C ILE A 512 17.69 -7.96 -17.02
N GLY A 513 18.36 -6.82 -17.22
CA GLY A 513 19.29 -6.61 -18.33
C GLY A 513 18.63 -6.50 -19.71
N ALA A 514 17.30 -6.40 -19.78
CA ALA A 514 16.58 -6.24 -21.04
C ALA A 514 16.79 -4.84 -21.63
N THR A 515 16.96 -4.81 -22.95
CA THR A 515 16.95 -3.61 -23.80
C THR A 515 15.70 -3.60 -24.66
N THR A 516 15.45 -2.49 -25.36
CA THR A 516 14.34 -2.35 -26.32
C THR A 516 14.40 -3.41 -27.43
N GLU A 517 15.60 -3.84 -27.83
CA GLU A 517 15.81 -4.90 -28.83
C GLU A 517 15.40 -6.28 -28.31
N THR A 518 15.70 -6.58 -27.05
CA THR A 518 15.36 -7.88 -26.43
C THR A 518 13.93 -7.93 -25.88
N LEU A 519 13.27 -6.77 -25.71
CA LEU A 519 11.95 -6.68 -25.08
C LEU A 519 10.91 -7.65 -25.68
N PRO A 520 10.79 -7.80 -27.02
CA PRO A 520 9.84 -8.75 -27.60
C PRO A 520 10.07 -10.20 -27.13
N SER A 521 11.32 -10.66 -27.03
CA SER A 521 11.61 -12.02 -26.57
C SER A 521 11.28 -12.19 -25.08
N ARG A 522 11.57 -11.15 -24.26
CA ARG A 522 11.23 -11.15 -22.83
C ARG A 522 9.72 -11.20 -22.58
N LEU A 523 8.92 -10.48 -23.37
CA LEU A 523 7.46 -10.53 -23.26
C LEU A 523 6.91 -11.89 -23.70
N ALA A 524 7.48 -12.51 -24.73
CA ALA A 524 7.14 -13.87 -25.14
C ALA A 524 7.48 -14.90 -24.04
N LEU A 525 8.61 -14.75 -23.34
CA LEU A 525 8.94 -15.59 -22.18
C LEU A 525 7.94 -15.41 -21.03
N TYR A 526 7.55 -14.16 -20.74
CA TYR A 526 6.57 -13.86 -19.69
C TYR A 526 5.22 -14.53 -19.98
N GLU A 527 4.70 -14.37 -21.20
CA GLU A 527 3.47 -15.02 -21.63
C GLU A 527 3.58 -16.54 -21.51
N LYS A 528 4.66 -17.13 -22.04
CA LYS A 528 4.87 -18.59 -21.98
C LYS A 528 4.92 -19.12 -20.55
N LEU A 529 5.50 -18.35 -19.64
CA LEU A 529 5.64 -18.72 -18.23
C LEU A 529 4.31 -18.61 -17.47
N ARG A 530 3.52 -17.57 -17.75
CA ARG A 530 2.39 -17.17 -16.90
C ARG A 530 1.02 -17.52 -17.46
N LEU A 531 0.83 -17.43 -18.79
CA LEU A 531 -0.48 -17.60 -19.43
C LEU A 531 -1.11 -18.94 -19.07
N ASN A 532 -0.41 -20.05 -19.34
CA ASN A 532 -0.97 -21.38 -19.10
C ASN A 532 -1.28 -21.64 -17.62
N ARG A 533 -0.39 -21.19 -16.72
CA ARG A 533 -0.58 -21.38 -15.28
C ARG A 533 -1.78 -20.58 -14.77
N ALA A 534 -1.84 -19.29 -15.07
CA ALA A 534 -2.94 -18.44 -14.63
C ALA A 534 -4.28 -18.89 -15.26
N SER A 535 -4.30 -19.27 -16.53
CA SER A 535 -5.49 -19.81 -17.21
C SER A 535 -5.99 -21.11 -16.56
N ALA A 536 -5.10 -22.03 -16.18
CA ALA A 536 -5.47 -23.22 -15.42
C ALA A 536 -6.10 -22.84 -14.06
N ILE A 537 -5.49 -21.90 -13.34
CA ILE A 537 -5.99 -21.41 -12.05
C ILE A 537 -7.32 -20.67 -12.20
N GLN A 538 -7.55 -19.93 -13.29
CA GLN A 538 -8.85 -19.35 -13.62
C GLN A 538 -9.90 -20.46 -13.71
N HIS A 539 -9.63 -21.55 -14.44
CA HIS A 539 -10.55 -22.68 -14.52
C HIS A 539 -10.79 -23.36 -13.16
N PHE A 540 -9.75 -23.55 -12.35
CA PHE A 540 -9.87 -24.10 -11.00
C PHE A 540 -10.68 -23.23 -10.05
N SER A 541 -10.61 -21.91 -10.27
CA SER A 541 -11.30 -20.91 -9.46
C SER A 541 -12.73 -20.71 -9.90
N ASN A 542 -13.01 -20.84 -11.20
CA ASN A 542 -14.33 -20.57 -11.78
C ASN A 542 -15.28 -21.76 -11.66
N ALA A 543 -14.75 -22.98 -11.48
CA ALA A 543 -15.56 -24.16 -11.23
C ALA A 543 -16.00 -24.26 -9.76
N GLY A 544 -17.18 -24.84 -9.52
CA GLY A 544 -17.57 -25.29 -8.19
C GLY A 544 -16.65 -26.41 -7.70
N GLN A 545 -16.40 -26.48 -6.38
CA GLN A 545 -15.61 -27.58 -5.79
C GLN A 545 -16.21 -28.97 -6.05
N ASP A 546 -17.46 -29.03 -6.50
CA ASP A 546 -18.22 -30.24 -6.84
C ASP A 546 -18.27 -30.55 -8.35
N GLU A 547 -17.49 -29.86 -9.19
CA GLU A 547 -17.47 -30.06 -10.65
C GLU A 547 -16.09 -30.51 -11.21
N PRO A 548 -15.48 -31.59 -10.67
CA PRO A 548 -14.11 -31.98 -11.00
C PRO A 548 -13.90 -32.34 -12.48
N GLU A 549 -14.90 -32.91 -13.17
CA GLU A 549 -14.77 -33.24 -14.59
C GLU A 549 -14.78 -31.99 -15.50
N LYS A 550 -15.55 -30.94 -15.14
CA LYS A 550 -15.52 -29.66 -15.87
C LYS A 550 -14.16 -28.97 -15.72
N ILE A 551 -13.57 -29.08 -14.52
CA ILE A 551 -12.20 -28.61 -14.27
C ILE A 551 -11.21 -29.35 -15.17
N ARG A 552 -11.30 -30.69 -15.23
CA ARG A 552 -10.37 -31.52 -16.02
C ARG A 552 -10.43 -31.21 -17.51
N GLU A 553 -11.63 -31.14 -18.09
CA GLU A 553 -11.79 -30.80 -19.50
C GLU A 553 -11.25 -29.40 -19.81
N ALA A 554 -11.63 -28.39 -19.02
CA ALA A 554 -11.27 -27.01 -19.31
C ALA A 554 -9.78 -26.73 -19.07
N ALA A 555 -9.21 -27.22 -17.96
CA ALA A 555 -7.80 -27.00 -17.62
C ALA A 555 -6.83 -27.79 -18.52
N SER A 556 -7.25 -28.92 -19.09
CA SER A 556 -6.40 -29.73 -20.00
C SER A 556 -5.93 -29.00 -21.27
N LYS A 557 -6.53 -27.85 -21.57
CA LYS A 557 -6.09 -26.96 -22.66
C LYS A 557 -4.80 -26.21 -22.33
N TYR A 558 -4.48 -26.07 -21.04
CA TYR A 558 -3.35 -25.26 -20.54
C TYR A 558 -2.31 -26.08 -19.78
N MET A 559 -2.62 -27.33 -19.44
CA MET A 559 -1.71 -28.25 -18.79
C MET A 559 -2.04 -29.70 -19.15
N ASP A 560 -1.09 -30.61 -18.97
CA ASP A 560 -1.32 -32.03 -19.24
C ASP A 560 -2.46 -32.57 -18.36
N ALA A 561 -3.37 -33.35 -18.95
CA ALA A 561 -4.61 -33.79 -18.28
C ALA A 561 -4.36 -34.68 -17.04
N ASP A 562 -3.24 -35.40 -17.02
CA ASP A 562 -2.78 -36.22 -15.88
C ASP A 562 -2.25 -35.38 -14.72
N LYS A 563 -1.84 -34.13 -14.98
CA LYS A 563 -1.35 -33.17 -13.98
C LYS A 563 -2.46 -32.31 -13.37
N VAL A 564 -3.69 -32.39 -13.86
CA VAL A 564 -4.81 -31.62 -13.29
C VAL A 564 -5.09 -32.11 -11.87
N PRO A 565 -5.09 -31.23 -10.85
CA PRO A 565 -5.37 -31.61 -9.47
C PRO A 565 -6.76 -32.22 -9.28
N LYS A 566 -6.84 -33.30 -8.49
CA LYS A 566 -8.06 -34.10 -8.29
C LYS A 566 -8.66 -33.95 -6.90
N ASN A 567 -7.89 -33.46 -5.94
CA ASN A 567 -8.29 -33.33 -4.54
C ASN A 567 -7.65 -32.07 -3.91
N PRO A 568 -8.12 -31.63 -2.73
CA PRO A 568 -7.61 -30.42 -2.10
C PRO A 568 -6.09 -30.40 -1.87
N GLU A 569 -5.47 -31.54 -1.55
CA GLU A 569 -4.02 -31.62 -1.34
C GLU A 569 -3.26 -31.38 -2.64
N GLU A 570 -3.68 -31.99 -3.76
CA GLU A 570 -3.08 -31.72 -5.07
C GLU A 570 -3.26 -30.27 -5.51
N PHE A 571 -4.37 -29.61 -5.16
CA PHE A 571 -4.54 -28.17 -5.39
C PHE A 571 -3.57 -27.34 -4.57
N PHE A 572 -3.31 -27.72 -3.31
CA PHE A 572 -2.28 -27.07 -2.49
C PHE A 572 -0.90 -27.30 -3.06
N GLU A 573 -0.56 -28.51 -3.50
CA GLU A 573 0.72 -28.79 -4.18
C GLU A 573 0.91 -27.92 -5.42
N PHE A 574 -0.09 -27.89 -6.31
CA PHE A 574 -0.03 -27.12 -7.55
C PHE A 574 0.06 -25.61 -7.31
N ASN A 575 -0.70 -25.11 -6.34
CA ASN A 575 -0.72 -23.69 -6.03
C ASN A 575 0.49 -23.28 -5.22
N PHE A 576 0.67 -23.83 -4.02
CA PHE A 576 1.62 -23.39 -3.00
C PHE A 576 3.06 -23.82 -3.32
N GLY A 577 3.23 -24.98 -3.95
CA GLY A 577 4.53 -25.52 -4.35
C GLY A 577 5.18 -24.80 -5.53
N TYR A 578 4.42 -23.98 -6.27
CA TYR A 578 4.98 -23.26 -7.41
C TYR A 578 5.98 -22.18 -6.98
N ASP A 579 7.11 -22.13 -7.68
CA ASP A 579 8.17 -21.15 -7.49
C ASP A 579 8.40 -20.35 -8.78
N VAL A 580 7.74 -19.19 -8.86
CA VAL A 580 7.89 -18.27 -10.00
C VAL A 580 9.33 -17.76 -10.16
N ILE A 581 10.10 -17.69 -9.07
CA ILE A 581 11.50 -17.22 -9.12
C ILE A 581 12.35 -18.26 -9.82
N HIS A 582 12.19 -19.53 -9.44
CA HIS A 582 12.89 -20.65 -10.06
C HIS A 582 12.56 -20.75 -11.56
N ASP A 583 11.28 -20.74 -11.92
CA ASP A 583 10.87 -20.90 -13.30
C ASP A 583 11.24 -19.69 -14.18
N ALA A 584 11.17 -18.47 -13.65
CA ALA A 584 11.63 -17.28 -14.37
C ALA A 584 13.14 -17.35 -14.63
N LYS A 585 13.94 -17.81 -13.66
CA LYS A 585 15.37 -18.05 -13.86
C LYS A 585 15.61 -19.09 -14.96
N LEU A 586 14.94 -20.25 -14.91
CA LEU A 586 15.09 -21.29 -15.92
C LEU A 586 14.65 -20.82 -17.32
N ALA A 587 13.58 -20.03 -17.40
CA ALA A 587 13.11 -19.43 -18.64
C ALA A 587 14.18 -18.51 -19.23
N LEU A 588 14.79 -17.67 -18.42
CA LEU A 588 15.81 -16.73 -18.86
C LEU A 588 17.13 -17.41 -19.26
N GLN A 589 17.51 -18.48 -18.57
CA GLN A 589 18.69 -19.30 -18.90
C GLN A 589 18.61 -19.96 -20.28
N LYS A 590 17.40 -20.15 -20.84
CA LYS A 590 17.23 -20.65 -22.21
C LYS A 590 17.64 -19.62 -23.26
N GLU A 591 17.47 -18.33 -22.98
CA GLU A 591 17.90 -17.24 -23.87
C GLU A 591 19.33 -16.80 -23.58
N VAL A 592 19.72 -16.79 -22.31
CA VAL A 592 21.04 -16.36 -21.84
C VAL A 592 21.67 -17.49 -21.02
N PRO A 593 22.35 -18.46 -21.67
CA PRO A 593 22.97 -19.58 -20.98
C PRO A 593 23.92 -19.12 -19.86
N GLY A 594 23.77 -19.72 -18.68
CA GLY A 594 24.57 -19.36 -17.50
C GLY A 594 24.11 -18.09 -16.79
N TRP A 595 22.98 -17.49 -17.18
CA TRP A 595 22.40 -16.37 -16.45
C TRP A 595 22.05 -16.76 -15.02
N GLU A 596 22.34 -15.87 -14.09
CA GLU A 596 22.06 -16.00 -12.67
C GLU A 596 21.36 -14.73 -12.17
N VAL A 597 20.52 -14.89 -11.14
CA VAL A 597 19.86 -13.74 -10.52
C VAL A 597 20.95 -12.82 -9.95
N PRO A 598 21.01 -11.53 -10.34
CA PRO A 598 22.02 -10.62 -9.84
C PRO A 598 22.00 -10.52 -8.33
N LYS A 599 23.19 -10.41 -7.73
CA LYS A 599 23.33 -10.11 -6.30
C LYS A 599 22.66 -8.77 -6.02
N GLY A 600 21.75 -8.74 -5.04
CA GLY A 600 21.00 -7.54 -4.70
C GLY A 600 19.84 -7.23 -5.64
N PHE A 601 19.27 -8.24 -6.34
CA PHE A 601 17.90 -8.15 -6.84
C PHE A 601 16.89 -8.51 -5.73
N PHE A 602 17.17 -9.58 -4.99
CA PHE A 602 16.45 -9.95 -3.78
C PHE A 602 17.22 -9.52 -2.53
N GLU A 603 16.51 -9.40 -1.41
CA GLU A 603 17.13 -9.18 -0.11
C GLU A 603 18.01 -10.37 0.29
N SER A 604 19.20 -10.10 0.83
CA SER A 604 20.11 -11.12 1.35
C SER A 604 19.59 -11.76 2.64
N GLU A 605 18.79 -11.01 3.40
CA GLU A 605 18.00 -11.51 4.52
C GLU A 605 16.53 -11.19 4.23
N PRO A 606 15.80 -12.07 3.53
CA PRO A 606 14.37 -11.92 3.27
C PRO A 606 13.62 -11.63 4.57
N GLY A 607 12.66 -10.70 4.54
CA GLY A 607 12.03 -10.07 5.70
C GLY A 607 11.85 -10.99 6.91
N ARG A 608 12.65 -10.78 7.95
CA ARG A 608 12.53 -11.49 9.23
C ARG A 608 11.37 -10.89 10.02
N GLY A 609 10.20 -11.50 9.89
CA GLY A 609 9.11 -11.33 10.83
C GLY A 609 8.87 -12.65 11.56
N THR A 610 9.53 -12.89 12.70
CA THR A 610 9.00 -13.89 13.64
C THR A 610 7.75 -13.28 14.23
N TYR A 611 6.62 -13.87 13.85
CA TYR A 611 5.33 -13.60 14.43
C TYR A 611 5.40 -13.85 15.95
N PRO A 612 4.98 -12.92 16.83
CA PRO A 612 4.99 -13.16 18.27
C PRO A 612 4.10 -14.34 18.68
#